data_AF-G0NNC9-F1
#
_entry.id   AF-G0NNC9-F1
#
_cell.length_a   1.000
_cell.length_b   1.000
_cell.length_c   1.000
_cell.angle_alpha   90.00
_cell.angle_beta   90.00
_cell.angle_gamma   90.00
#
_symmetry.space_group_name_H-M   'P 1'
#
loop_
_entity.id
_entity.type
_entity.pdbx_description
1 polymer ?
#
loop_
_entity_poly.entity_id
_entity_poly.type
_entity_poly.pdbx_seq_one_letter_code
_entity_poly.pdbx_strand_id
1 'polypeptide(L)'
;MKFKGGELLFDGRSNILAETEFSLRTLNHHALYNESMVVVPLFLAYVIFFGAPPSQEQLVKDTIWHRGNKDEILKFIYDRPIALNNANIAVDSDYHRRYEFDGDTYRTVKNPTTVQTFVKEFNDDFSKQMGGRFNRMFEPDEFKDGSYYLGAFAATFNAKWKHKFDETFTGNFHSSKCSKRSVEFMSVSGRHMKYAENANFQMLSIPYDSQHYKQQLNWTTTLSMNIFIPKTRFGLKEALNKTNVWALESLLTNAEDTYIEVIYPINSS
;
A
#
# COMPACT_ATOMS: atom_id res chain seq x y z
N MET A 1 -23.12 -12.49 -19.21
CA MET A 1 -23.67 -11.26 -18.61
C MET A 1 -24.89 -10.84 -19.42
N LYS A 2 -26.07 -10.72 -18.81
CA LYS A 2 -27.26 -10.10 -19.43
C LYS A 2 -27.65 -8.91 -18.56
N PHE A 3 -27.76 -7.74 -19.19
CA PHE A 3 -28.21 -6.51 -18.56
C PHE A 3 -29.71 -6.31 -18.77
N LYS A 4 -30.42 -5.90 -17.73
CA LYS A 4 -31.74 -5.26 -17.82
C LYS A 4 -31.87 -4.28 -16.64
N GLY A 5 -32.17 -3.01 -16.94
CA GLY A 5 -32.29 -1.91 -15.99
C GLY A 5 -31.00 -1.08 -15.96
N GLY A 6 -31.01 0.06 -16.65
CA GLY A 6 -29.86 0.93 -16.91
C GLY A 6 -29.35 1.75 -15.73
N GLU A 7 -29.25 1.15 -14.54
CA GLU A 7 -28.44 1.69 -13.44
C GLU A 7 -27.39 0.65 -13.07
N LEU A 8 -26.13 0.96 -13.34
CA LEU A 8 -24.99 0.20 -12.86
C LEU A 8 -24.93 0.40 -11.34
N LEU A 9 -25.45 -0.58 -10.60
CA LEU A 9 -25.28 -0.67 -9.15
C LEU A 9 -23.81 -0.43 -8.79
N PHE A 10 -23.58 0.36 -7.74
CA PHE A 10 -22.28 0.52 -7.10
C PHE A 10 -21.71 -0.87 -6.77
N ASP A 11 -20.79 -1.37 -7.62
CA ASP A 11 -20.14 -2.66 -7.41
C ASP A 11 -18.76 -2.43 -6.78
N GLY A 12 -18.52 -3.07 -5.64
CA GLY A 12 -17.26 -2.90 -4.91
C GLY A 12 -16.03 -3.33 -5.70
N ARG A 13 -16.21 -4.18 -6.73
CA ARG A 13 -15.13 -4.65 -7.60
C ARG A 13 -14.57 -3.54 -8.47
N SER A 14 -15.43 -2.71 -9.07
CA SER A 14 -15.04 -1.59 -9.92
C SER A 14 -14.17 -0.59 -9.17
N ASN A 15 -14.51 -0.32 -7.90
CA ASN A 15 -13.69 0.57 -7.06
C ASN A 15 -12.40 -0.08 -6.57
N ILE A 16 -12.37 -1.40 -6.34
CA ILE A 16 -11.11 -2.13 -6.09
C ILE A 16 -10.18 -2.02 -7.30
N LEU A 17 -10.71 -2.17 -8.51
CA LEU A 17 -9.94 -2.04 -9.74
C LEU A 17 -9.45 -0.61 -9.97
N ALA A 18 -10.31 0.40 -9.76
CA ALA A 18 -9.93 1.81 -9.84
C ALA A 18 -8.78 2.14 -8.87
N GLU A 19 -8.89 1.70 -7.61
CA GLU A 19 -7.85 1.91 -6.60
C GLU A 19 -6.55 1.15 -6.95
N THR A 20 -6.65 -0.07 -7.47
CA THR A 20 -5.49 -0.84 -7.94
C THR A 20 -4.82 -0.16 -9.14
N GLU A 21 -5.60 0.44 -10.03
CA GLU A 21 -5.09 1.23 -11.15
C GLU A 21 -4.38 2.49 -10.65
N PHE A 22 -4.98 3.23 -9.71
CA PHE A 22 -4.35 4.37 -9.05
C PHE A 22 -3.02 3.98 -8.39
N SER A 23 -3.00 2.83 -7.70
CA SER A 23 -1.81 2.26 -7.07
C SER A 23 -0.70 1.99 -8.09
N LEU A 24 -1.05 1.35 -9.21
CA LEU A 24 -0.10 1.04 -10.26
C LEU A 24 0.46 2.30 -10.93
N ARG A 25 -0.40 3.32 -11.15
CA ARG A 25 0.03 4.61 -11.68
C ARG A 25 0.99 5.32 -10.72
N THR A 26 0.72 5.27 -9.41
CA THR A 26 1.58 5.83 -8.37
C THR A 26 2.94 5.15 -8.38
N LEU A 27 2.98 3.82 -8.43
CA LEU A 27 4.22 3.06 -8.55
C LEU A 27 4.97 3.44 -9.83
N ASN A 28 4.31 3.54 -10.98
CA ASN A 28 4.99 3.89 -12.23
C ASN A 28 5.58 5.31 -12.24
N HIS A 29 4.92 6.28 -11.61
CA HIS A 29 5.40 7.66 -11.55
C HIS A 29 6.53 7.86 -10.53
N HIS A 30 6.47 7.15 -9.39
CA HIS A 30 7.38 7.37 -8.26
C HIS A 30 8.41 6.24 -8.05
N ALA A 31 8.36 5.16 -8.83
CA ALA A 31 9.32 4.06 -8.68
C ALA A 31 10.75 4.54 -8.96
N LEU A 32 11.52 4.63 -7.88
CA LEU A 32 12.96 4.69 -7.92
C LEU A 32 13.48 3.27 -8.12
N TYR A 33 13.79 2.90 -9.37
CA TYR A 33 14.21 1.54 -9.73
C TYR A 33 15.57 1.10 -9.13
N ASN A 34 16.24 2.00 -8.42
CA ASN A 34 17.48 1.80 -7.68
C ASN A 34 17.28 1.72 -6.16
N GLU A 35 16.06 1.94 -5.66
CA GLU A 35 15.74 1.96 -4.23
C GLU A 35 14.55 1.03 -3.93
N SER A 36 14.45 0.57 -2.69
CA SER A 36 13.28 -0.18 -2.23
C SER A 36 12.16 0.80 -1.91
N MET A 37 10.99 0.61 -2.51
CA MET A 37 9.80 1.44 -2.26
C MET A 37 8.70 0.58 -1.62
N VAL A 38 8.09 1.10 -0.55
CA VAL A 38 6.86 0.55 0.03
C VAL A 38 5.83 1.66 0.08
N VAL A 39 4.66 1.40 -0.49
CA VAL A 39 3.52 2.33 -0.50
C VAL A 39 2.30 1.59 -0.01
N VAL A 40 1.43 2.29 0.71
CA VAL A 40 0.09 1.82 1.03
C VAL A 40 -0.93 2.72 0.31
N PRO A 41 -1.29 2.37 -0.94
CA PRO A 41 -2.05 3.27 -1.81
C PRO A 41 -3.42 3.64 -1.26
N LEU A 42 -4.05 2.74 -0.49
CA LEU A 42 -5.32 3.02 0.17
C LEU A 42 -5.24 4.25 1.09
N PHE A 43 -4.15 4.41 1.85
CA PHE A 43 -3.98 5.60 2.70
C PHE A 43 -3.68 6.84 1.89
N LEU A 44 -2.85 6.72 0.86
CA LEU A 44 -2.60 7.85 -0.04
C LEU A 44 -3.92 8.34 -0.66
N ALA A 45 -4.77 7.40 -1.09
CA ALA A 45 -6.10 7.72 -1.60
C ALA A 45 -6.96 8.44 -0.54
N TYR A 46 -6.91 8.01 0.73
CA TYR A 46 -7.65 8.66 1.81
C TYR A 46 -7.15 10.08 2.09
N VAL A 47 -5.83 10.28 2.17
CA VAL A 47 -5.22 11.62 2.35
C VAL A 47 -5.76 12.58 1.31
N ILE A 48 -5.70 12.17 0.04
CA ILE A 48 -6.07 13.02 -1.09
C ILE A 48 -7.58 13.29 -1.07
N PHE A 49 -8.39 12.27 -0.76
CA PHE A 49 -9.84 12.42 -0.71
C PHE A 49 -10.34 13.36 0.39
N PHE A 50 -9.82 13.21 1.61
CA PHE A 50 -10.24 14.03 2.75
C PHE A 50 -9.55 15.39 2.79
N GLY A 51 -8.34 15.49 2.22
CA GLY A 51 -7.57 16.73 2.17
C GLY A 51 -7.94 17.66 1.00
N ALA A 52 -8.64 17.16 -0.02
CA ALA A 52 -9.00 17.97 -1.18
C ALA A 52 -10.10 18.99 -0.87
N PRO A 53 -9.97 20.24 -1.36
CA PRO A 53 -11.03 21.23 -1.24
C PRO A 53 -12.27 20.79 -2.04
N PRO A 54 -13.48 21.24 -1.67
CA PRO A 54 -14.72 20.88 -2.38
C PRO A 54 -14.67 21.15 -3.90
N SER A 55 -13.95 22.18 -4.33
CA SER A 55 -13.75 22.52 -5.74
C SER A 55 -12.97 21.47 -6.54
N GLN A 56 -12.20 20.60 -5.87
CA GLN A 56 -11.41 19.53 -6.47
C GLN A 56 -12.00 18.13 -6.22
N GLU A 57 -13.14 18.04 -5.54
CA GLU A 57 -13.75 16.75 -5.17
C GLU A 57 -13.97 15.84 -6.39
N GLN A 58 -14.49 16.38 -7.49
CA GLN A 58 -14.75 15.59 -8.69
C GLN A 58 -13.44 15.12 -9.35
N LEU A 59 -12.41 15.97 -9.40
CA LEU A 59 -11.11 15.60 -9.94
C LEU A 59 -10.48 14.44 -9.15
N VAL A 60 -10.55 14.50 -7.82
CA VAL A 60 -10.02 13.45 -6.95
C VAL A 60 -10.79 12.15 -7.13
N LYS A 61 -12.11 12.22 -7.23
CA LYS A 61 -12.95 11.05 -7.53
C LYS A 61 -12.54 10.44 -8.87
N ASP A 62 -12.51 11.22 -9.95
CA ASP A 62 -12.14 10.74 -11.28
C ASP A 62 -10.71 10.16 -11.35
N THR A 63 -9.83 10.59 -10.42
CA THR A 63 -8.45 10.10 -10.34
C THR A 63 -8.33 8.77 -9.58
N ILE A 64 -9.11 8.57 -8.52
CA ILE A 64 -8.94 7.46 -7.57
C ILE A 64 -10.07 6.43 -7.68
N TRP A 65 -11.32 6.89 -7.71
CA TRP A 65 -12.53 6.06 -7.75
C TRP A 65 -13.41 6.54 -8.90
N HIS A 66 -13.29 5.86 -10.04
CA HIS A 66 -13.99 6.16 -11.30
C HIS A 66 -15.53 6.23 -11.17
N ARG A 67 -16.13 5.81 -10.05
CA ARG A 67 -17.58 5.75 -9.81
C ARG A 67 -17.95 5.98 -8.34
N GLY A 68 -19.20 6.38 -8.12
CA GLY A 68 -19.81 6.56 -6.80
C GLY A 68 -19.86 8.01 -6.36
N ASN A 69 -20.89 8.37 -5.61
CA ASN A 69 -20.94 9.63 -4.89
C ASN A 69 -20.08 9.57 -3.61
N LYS A 70 -19.89 10.71 -2.95
CA LYS A 70 -19.05 10.81 -1.75
C LYS A 70 -19.49 9.84 -0.65
N ASP A 71 -20.78 9.74 -0.38
CA ASP A 71 -21.32 8.87 0.67
C ASP A 71 -21.13 7.39 0.33
N GLU A 72 -21.25 7.02 -0.95
CA GLU A 72 -20.98 5.66 -1.43
C GLU A 72 -19.51 5.30 -1.32
N ILE A 73 -18.60 6.22 -1.65
CA ILE A 73 -17.16 6.03 -1.50
C ILE A 73 -16.80 5.92 -0.01
N LEU A 74 -17.33 6.81 0.84
CA LEU A 74 -17.13 6.73 2.29
C LEU A 74 -17.65 5.42 2.85
N LYS A 75 -18.87 5.02 2.47
CA LYS A 75 -19.44 3.74 2.86
C LYS A 75 -18.56 2.58 2.41
N PHE A 76 -18.04 2.60 1.18
CA PHE A 76 -17.11 1.58 0.70
C PHE A 76 -15.79 1.53 1.47
N ILE A 77 -15.26 2.69 1.84
CA ILE A 77 -14.05 2.84 2.65
C ILE A 77 -14.27 2.26 4.06
N TYR A 78 -15.38 2.60 4.70
CA TYR A 78 -15.70 2.17 6.07
C TYR A 78 -16.20 0.71 6.14
N ASP A 79 -16.92 0.26 5.12
CA ASP A 79 -17.47 -1.10 5.04
C ASP A 79 -16.40 -2.12 4.59
N ARG A 80 -15.28 -1.69 4.00
CA ARG A 80 -14.07 -2.52 3.89
C ARG A 80 -13.58 -2.69 5.32
N PRO A 81 -13.95 -3.82 5.95
CA PRO A 81 -13.88 -3.93 7.38
C PRO A 81 -12.43 -3.70 7.79
N ILE A 82 -12.24 -3.00 8.90
CA ILE A 82 -10.97 -2.67 9.58
C ILE A 82 -9.96 -3.84 9.45
N ALA A 83 -9.29 -3.93 8.29
CA ALA A 83 -8.28 -4.94 7.94
C ALA A 83 -6.93 -4.54 8.51
N LEU A 84 -6.92 -3.42 9.21
CA LEU A 84 -5.75 -2.67 9.55
C LEU A 84 -5.48 -2.84 11.05
N ASN A 85 -6.42 -2.47 11.93
CA ASN A 85 -6.21 -2.60 13.39
C ASN A 85 -5.85 -4.02 13.86
N ASN A 86 -6.26 -5.06 13.16
CA ASN A 86 -6.10 -6.44 13.65
C ASN A 86 -4.94 -7.21 13.01
N ALA A 87 -4.38 -6.80 11.87
CA ALA A 87 -3.18 -7.44 11.30
C ALA A 87 -1.85 -6.94 11.95
N ASN A 88 -1.91 -6.35 13.15
CA ASN A 88 -0.89 -5.43 13.67
C ASN A 88 -0.52 -4.35 12.63
N ILE A 89 -1.46 -3.97 11.77
CA ILE A 89 -1.37 -2.74 10.99
C ILE A 89 -1.94 -1.64 11.86
N ALA A 90 -1.10 -1.18 12.78
CA ALA A 90 -1.33 0.10 13.43
C ALA A 90 -1.37 1.14 12.31
N VAL A 91 -2.58 1.60 12.01
CA VAL A 91 -2.82 2.78 11.20
C VAL A 91 -3.13 3.85 12.20
N ASP A 92 -2.13 4.66 12.49
CA ASP A 92 -2.42 5.93 13.12
C ASP A 92 -2.73 6.92 12.00
N SER A 93 -4.03 7.10 11.73
CA SER A 93 -4.54 8.04 10.73
C SER A 93 -4.96 9.37 11.35
N ASP A 94 -4.69 9.61 12.63
CA ASP A 94 -5.43 10.61 13.39
C ASP A 94 -4.79 12.02 13.42
N TYR A 95 -3.94 12.31 12.43
CA TYR A 95 -3.36 13.65 12.27
C TYR A 95 -3.79 14.31 10.97
N HIS A 96 -5.02 14.81 10.96
CA HIS A 96 -5.42 15.89 10.07
C HIS A 96 -5.34 17.18 10.89
N ARG A 97 -4.31 18.00 10.63
CA ARG A 97 -4.33 19.39 11.07
C ARG A 97 -4.28 20.31 9.86
N ARG A 98 -5.34 21.12 9.72
CA ARG A 98 -5.42 22.26 8.82
C ARG A 98 -4.92 23.46 9.61
N TYR A 99 -3.84 24.10 9.16
CA TYR A 99 -3.51 25.44 9.63
C TYR A 99 -3.66 26.39 8.45
N GLU A 100 -4.80 27.06 8.43
CA GLU A 100 -4.90 28.34 7.78
C GLU A 100 -4.13 29.36 8.62
N PHE A 101 -3.13 30.01 8.02
CA PHE A 101 -2.58 31.25 8.55
C PHE A 101 -3.54 32.44 8.35
N ASP A 102 -4.80 32.17 7.95
CA ASP A 102 -5.96 33.08 8.04
C ASP A 102 -7.29 32.30 7.85
N GLY A 103 -8.08 32.16 8.92
CA GLY A 103 -9.55 31.99 8.83
C GLY A 103 -10.20 30.60 8.63
N ASP A 104 -10.46 29.94 9.76
CA ASP A 104 -11.56 28.99 10.10
C ASP A 104 -11.51 27.45 9.84
N THR A 105 -11.51 26.76 11.00
CA THR A 105 -11.90 25.37 11.34
C THR A 105 -10.92 24.24 11.01
N TYR A 106 -10.15 23.79 12.01
CA TYR A 106 -10.17 22.48 12.71
C TYR A 106 -8.84 22.28 13.50
N ARG A 107 -8.97 21.88 14.78
CA ARG A 107 -7.90 21.64 15.80
C ARG A 107 -6.64 22.50 15.67
N THR A 108 -6.77 23.75 16.10
CA THR A 108 -5.67 24.66 16.44
C THR A 108 -4.78 24.06 17.53
N VAL A 109 -3.50 23.82 17.24
CA VAL A 109 -2.47 23.92 18.30
C VAL A 109 -2.35 25.38 18.68
N LYS A 110 -2.23 25.61 19.98
CA LYS A 110 -1.87 26.90 20.55
C LYS A 110 -0.55 27.38 19.93
N ASN A 111 -0.63 28.25 18.94
CA ASN A 111 0.42 29.13 18.41
C ASN A 111 1.85 28.54 18.39
N PRO A 112 2.20 27.68 17.43
CA PRO A 112 3.61 27.50 17.10
C PRO A 112 4.18 28.85 16.64
N THR A 113 5.27 29.29 17.25
CA THR A 113 5.92 30.58 16.91
C THR A 113 6.54 30.59 15.52
N THR A 114 6.83 29.42 14.94
CA THR A 114 7.34 29.24 13.57
C THR A 114 6.89 27.90 12.97
N VAL A 115 6.91 27.78 11.63
CA VAL A 115 6.66 26.53 10.90
C VAL A 115 7.62 25.41 11.33
N GLN A 116 8.87 25.76 11.65
CA GLN A 116 9.88 24.80 12.11
C GLN A 116 9.54 24.19 13.47
N THR A 117 9.08 25.00 14.43
CA THR A 117 8.61 24.52 15.74
C THR A 117 7.42 23.58 15.55
N PHE A 118 6.49 23.93 14.66
CA PHE A 118 5.35 23.09 14.35
C PHE A 118 5.76 21.71 13.78
N VAL A 119 6.66 21.67 12.79
CA VAL A 119 7.13 20.40 12.19
C VAL A 119 7.82 19.52 13.23
N LYS A 120 8.58 20.13 14.13
CA LYS A 120 9.21 19.41 15.24
C LYS A 120 8.16 18.80 16.18
N GLU A 121 7.20 19.59 16.65
CA GLU A 121 6.11 19.10 17.51
C GLU A 121 5.30 17.98 16.84
N PHE A 122 5.05 18.13 15.53
CA PHE A 122 4.40 17.12 14.72
C PHE A 122 5.17 15.79 14.72
N ASN A 123 6.48 15.83 14.43
CA ASN A 123 7.32 14.64 14.41
C ASN A 123 7.43 13.98 15.78
N ASP A 124 7.55 14.77 16.86
CA ASP A 124 7.63 14.27 18.23
C ASP A 124 6.34 13.51 18.62
N ASP A 125 5.18 14.09 18.31
CA ASP A 125 3.87 13.47 18.56
C ASP A 125 3.67 12.19 17.71
N PHE A 126 4.00 12.26 16.42
CA PHE A 126 3.91 11.12 15.51
C PHE A 126 4.82 9.97 15.95
N SER A 127 6.06 10.27 16.34
CA SER A 127 7.00 9.27 16.85
C SER A 127 6.47 8.58 18.11
N LYS A 128 5.94 9.37 19.06
CA LYS A 128 5.36 8.84 20.29
C LYS A 128 4.18 7.90 20.00
N GLN A 129 3.29 8.28 19.09
CA GLN A 129 2.16 7.46 18.65
C GLN A 129 2.61 6.15 18.00
N MET A 130 3.65 6.21 17.17
CA MET A 130 4.23 5.04 16.52
C MET A 130 5.16 4.20 17.41
N GLY A 131 5.17 4.46 18.73
CA GLY A 131 6.02 3.76 19.70
C GLY A 131 7.52 3.88 19.39
N GLY A 132 7.95 5.01 18.80
CA GLY A 132 9.34 5.29 18.44
C GLY A 132 9.85 4.58 17.18
N ARG A 133 8.97 3.92 16.40
CA ARG A 133 9.37 3.21 15.17
C ARG A 133 9.62 4.15 13.99
N PHE A 134 8.93 5.28 13.97
CA PHE A 134 9.07 6.32 12.94
C PHE A 134 9.31 7.64 13.64
N ASN A 135 10.57 8.09 13.64
CA ASN A 135 10.98 9.24 14.46
C ASN A 135 10.77 10.59 13.78
N ARG A 136 10.58 10.58 12.45
CA ARG A 136 10.57 11.79 11.65
C ARG A 136 9.86 11.51 10.31
N MET A 137 8.88 12.34 9.99
CA MET A 137 8.13 12.26 8.74
C MET A 137 8.44 13.43 7.81
N PHE A 138 8.65 14.62 8.36
CA PHE A 138 9.01 15.81 7.58
C PHE A 138 10.25 16.49 8.15
N GLU A 139 11.06 17.11 7.30
CA GLU A 139 12.16 17.95 7.76
C GLU A 139 11.68 19.40 7.98
N PRO A 140 12.09 20.09 9.06
CA PRO A 140 11.63 21.44 9.35
C PRO A 140 11.94 22.49 8.26
N ASP A 141 12.96 22.26 7.44
CA ASP A 141 13.40 23.15 6.36
C ASP A 141 12.71 22.89 5.01
N GLU A 142 11.89 21.83 4.90
CA GLU A 142 11.05 21.57 3.72
C GLU A 142 9.92 22.60 3.56
N PHE A 143 9.59 23.31 4.63
CA PHE A 143 8.48 24.26 4.66
C PHE A 143 8.96 25.70 4.80
N LYS A 144 8.36 26.57 4.00
CA LYS A 144 8.51 28.03 4.08
C LYS A 144 7.33 28.62 4.83
N ASP A 145 7.35 29.91 5.17
CA ASP A 145 6.16 30.56 5.73
C ASP A 145 4.98 30.48 4.76
N GLY A 146 3.85 29.96 5.22
CA GLY A 146 2.67 29.69 4.40
C GLY A 146 1.66 28.76 5.07
N SER A 147 0.48 28.59 4.47
CA SER A 147 -0.55 27.66 4.97
C SER A 147 -0.36 26.27 4.37
N TYR A 148 -0.36 25.25 5.24
CA TYR A 148 -0.17 23.86 4.86
C TYR A 148 -1.26 22.97 5.43
N TYR A 149 -1.57 21.94 4.66
CA TYR A 149 -2.32 20.76 5.13
C TYR A 149 -1.34 19.62 5.19
N LEU A 150 -1.19 19.05 6.38
CA LEU A 150 -0.34 17.90 6.58
C LEU A 150 -1.20 16.73 7.01
N GLY A 151 -1.19 15.71 6.17
CA GLY A 151 -1.71 14.39 6.48
C GLY A 151 -0.52 13.46 6.68
N ALA A 152 -0.51 12.73 7.78
CA ALA A 152 0.46 11.68 8.03
C ALA A 152 -0.24 10.35 8.22
N PHE A 153 0.36 9.33 7.62
CA PHE A 153 -0.09 7.97 7.69
C PHE A 153 1.13 7.10 7.86
N ALA A 154 1.10 6.27 8.89
CA ALA A 154 2.03 5.18 9.04
C ALA A 154 1.27 3.88 9.12
N ALA A 155 1.89 2.84 8.59
CA ALA A 155 1.36 1.49 8.63
C ALA A 155 2.51 0.56 9.00
N THR A 156 2.34 -0.19 10.07
CA THR A 156 3.20 -1.36 10.32
C THR A 156 2.54 -2.59 9.74
N PHE A 157 3.25 -3.63 9.31
CA PHE A 157 2.58 -4.89 8.97
C PHE A 157 3.36 -6.01 9.64
N ASN A 158 2.68 -6.78 10.49
CA ASN A 158 3.29 -7.91 11.17
C ASN A 158 2.37 -9.11 11.10
N ALA A 159 2.77 -10.08 10.27
CA ALA A 159 2.07 -11.32 10.11
C ALA A 159 3.05 -12.49 10.04
N LYS A 160 2.59 -13.66 10.48
CA LYS A 160 3.33 -14.92 10.35
C LYS A 160 2.96 -15.58 9.03
N TRP A 161 3.92 -16.23 8.38
CA TRP A 161 3.62 -17.08 7.23
C TRP A 161 2.72 -18.25 7.67
N LYS A 162 1.74 -18.62 6.84
CA LYS A 162 0.89 -19.79 7.07
C LYS A 162 1.71 -21.08 7.10
N HIS A 163 2.73 -21.13 6.24
CA HIS A 163 3.69 -22.22 6.16
C HIS A 163 5.09 -21.62 6.24
N LYS A 164 5.93 -22.11 7.15
CA LYS A 164 7.30 -21.64 7.32
C LYS A 164 8.17 -22.02 6.12
N PHE A 165 9.23 -21.26 5.90
CA PHE A 165 10.32 -21.65 5.00
C PHE A 165 11.15 -22.76 5.66
N ASP A 166 11.77 -23.60 4.83
CA ASP A 166 12.42 -24.84 5.27
C ASP A 166 13.86 -24.56 5.70
N GLU A 167 14.57 -23.71 4.96
CA GLU A 167 16.00 -23.42 5.17
C GLU A 167 16.32 -21.94 4.98
N THR A 168 17.43 -21.49 5.58
CA THR A 168 18.07 -20.21 5.24
C THR A 168 19.51 -20.42 4.77
N PHE A 169 19.95 -19.61 3.81
CA PHE A 169 21.32 -19.67 3.29
C PHE A 169 21.78 -18.30 2.78
N THR A 170 23.10 -18.09 2.71
CA THR A 170 23.68 -16.86 2.15
C THR A 170 23.92 -17.01 0.64
N GLY A 171 23.48 -16.02 -0.15
CA GLY A 171 23.64 -16.02 -1.60
C GLY A 171 23.84 -14.62 -2.18
N ASN A 172 24.01 -14.54 -3.50
CA ASN A 172 24.17 -13.26 -4.20
C ASN A 172 22.81 -12.72 -4.69
N PHE A 173 22.42 -11.54 -4.22
CA PHE A 173 21.32 -10.77 -4.80
C PHE A 173 21.86 -9.78 -5.83
N HIS A 174 21.31 -9.82 -7.04
CA HIS A 174 21.72 -8.95 -8.15
C HIS A 174 20.77 -7.76 -8.27
N SER A 175 21.24 -6.56 -7.89
CA SER A 175 20.48 -5.31 -8.05
C SER A 175 20.58 -4.78 -9.48
N SER A 176 21.67 -5.08 -10.19
CA SER A 176 21.85 -4.76 -11.61
C SER A 176 22.82 -5.74 -12.28
N LYS A 177 23.09 -5.56 -13.58
CA LYS A 177 24.08 -6.38 -14.31
C LYS A 177 25.47 -6.34 -13.67
N CYS A 178 25.85 -5.20 -13.10
CA CYS A 178 27.18 -4.96 -12.54
C CYS A 178 27.19 -4.83 -11.01
N SER A 179 26.03 -4.90 -10.36
CA SER A 179 25.91 -4.76 -8.90
C SER A 179 25.25 -5.98 -8.28
N LYS A 180 25.97 -6.58 -7.33
CA LYS A 180 25.48 -7.67 -6.49
C LYS A 180 25.92 -7.47 -5.06
N ARG A 181 25.13 -7.99 -4.12
CA ARG A 181 25.46 -8.03 -2.69
C ARG A 181 25.14 -9.41 -2.14
N SER A 182 25.88 -9.81 -1.10
CA SER A 182 25.57 -11.01 -0.34
C SER A 182 24.37 -10.71 0.56
N VAL A 183 23.35 -11.56 0.52
CA VAL A 183 22.17 -11.47 1.41
C VAL A 183 21.79 -12.87 1.88
N GLU A 184 21.04 -12.93 2.97
CA GLU A 184 20.39 -14.17 3.39
C GLU A 184 19.14 -14.42 2.56
N PHE A 185 18.88 -15.68 2.22
CA PHE A 185 17.70 -16.15 1.53
C PHE A 185 16.99 -17.17 2.41
N MET A 186 15.67 -17.18 2.36
CA MET A 186 14.86 -18.31 2.78
C MET A 186 14.50 -19.16 1.57
N SER A 187 14.39 -20.47 1.76
CA SER A 187 13.93 -21.36 0.70
C SER A 187 12.81 -22.29 1.12
N VAL A 188 12.01 -22.70 0.14
CA VAL A 188 11.10 -23.83 0.21
C VAL A 188 11.40 -24.74 -0.97
N SER A 189 11.74 -25.99 -0.67
CA SER A 189 11.94 -27.02 -1.69
C SER A 189 10.64 -27.75 -1.94
N GLY A 190 10.12 -27.64 -3.17
CA GLY A 190 9.05 -28.51 -3.64
C GLY A 190 7.75 -28.43 -2.83
N ARG A 191 7.05 -27.29 -2.94
CA ARG A 191 5.75 -27.08 -2.29
C ARG A 191 4.72 -26.57 -3.29
N HIS A 192 3.49 -27.03 -3.10
CA HIS A 192 2.30 -26.50 -3.76
C HIS A 192 2.02 -25.07 -3.28
N MET A 193 2.14 -24.10 -4.19
CA MET A 193 1.83 -22.69 -3.95
C MET A 193 1.00 -22.11 -5.10
N LYS A 194 0.28 -21.04 -4.79
CA LYS A 194 -0.50 -20.31 -5.78
C LYS A 194 0.43 -19.54 -6.72
N TYR A 195 0.38 -19.93 -7.99
CA TYR A 195 1.30 -19.48 -9.01
C TYR A 195 0.57 -19.15 -10.32
N ALA A 196 1.00 -18.08 -10.99
CA ALA A 196 0.53 -17.73 -12.32
C ALA A 196 1.65 -17.08 -13.13
N GLU A 197 1.52 -17.07 -14.45
CA GLU A 197 2.38 -16.29 -15.31
C GLU A 197 1.58 -15.55 -16.38
N ASN A 198 2.16 -14.47 -16.89
CA ASN A 198 1.73 -13.85 -18.14
C ASN A 198 2.98 -13.52 -18.99
N ALA A 199 2.83 -12.67 -20.02
CA ALA A 199 3.95 -12.31 -20.89
C ALA A 199 5.09 -11.55 -20.16
N ASN A 200 4.78 -10.82 -19.08
CA ASN A 200 5.72 -9.91 -18.43
C ASN A 200 6.20 -10.40 -17.06
N PHE A 201 5.35 -11.12 -16.32
CA PHE A 201 5.59 -11.51 -14.93
C PHE A 201 5.37 -13.00 -14.69
N GLN A 202 6.12 -13.52 -13.73
CA GLN A 202 5.76 -14.68 -12.91
C GLN A 202 5.21 -14.15 -11.59
N MET A 203 4.13 -14.74 -11.08
CA MET A 203 3.48 -14.33 -9.84
C MET A 203 3.40 -15.50 -8.87
N LEU A 204 3.82 -15.26 -7.63
CA LEU A 204 3.72 -16.19 -6.53
C LEU A 204 2.92 -15.55 -5.38
N SER A 205 1.92 -16.27 -4.86
CA SER A 205 1.16 -15.85 -3.67
C SER A 205 1.54 -16.70 -2.46
N ILE A 206 2.12 -16.06 -1.44
CA ILE A 206 2.54 -16.67 -0.18
C ILE A 206 1.54 -16.30 0.93
N PRO A 207 0.74 -17.25 1.45
CA PRO A 207 -0.29 -16.93 2.43
C PRO A 207 0.27 -16.65 3.82
N TYR A 208 -0.32 -15.66 4.49
CA TYR A 208 -0.13 -15.43 5.92
C TYR A 208 -1.06 -16.32 6.75
N ASP A 209 -0.64 -16.63 7.96
CA ASP A 209 -1.47 -17.28 8.96
C ASP A 209 -2.57 -16.30 9.40
N SER A 210 -3.80 -16.61 9.02
CA SER A 210 -4.99 -15.82 9.32
C SER A 210 -5.84 -16.44 10.44
N GLN A 211 -5.40 -17.54 11.07
CA GLN A 211 -6.22 -18.21 12.09
C GLN A 211 -6.53 -17.31 13.29
N HIS A 212 -5.60 -16.45 13.69
CA HIS A 212 -5.83 -15.47 14.75
C HIS A 212 -6.94 -14.46 14.42
N TYR A 213 -7.09 -14.11 13.13
CA TYR A 213 -8.01 -13.07 12.68
C TYR A 213 -9.43 -13.58 12.38
N LYS A 214 -9.56 -14.88 12.08
CA LYS A 214 -10.86 -15.51 11.79
C LYS A 214 -11.79 -15.59 13.00
N GLN A 215 -11.23 -15.72 14.21
CA GLN A 215 -12.00 -15.92 15.43
C GLN A 215 -12.67 -14.66 15.98
N GLN A 216 -12.16 -13.47 15.65
CA GLN A 216 -12.66 -12.22 16.24
C GLN A 216 -13.77 -11.53 15.43
N LEU A 217 -13.89 -11.79 14.12
CA LEU A 217 -14.73 -10.95 13.25
C LEU A 217 -15.65 -11.68 12.25
N ASN A 218 -15.73 -13.02 12.26
CA ASN A 218 -16.46 -13.81 11.25
C ASN A 218 -15.99 -13.54 9.80
N TRP A 219 -14.67 -13.38 9.62
CA TRP A 219 -14.05 -13.10 8.33
C TRP A 219 -13.64 -14.38 7.59
N THR A 220 -13.88 -14.41 6.28
CA THR A 220 -13.34 -15.44 5.37
C THR A 220 -12.07 -15.00 4.65
N THR A 221 -11.64 -13.74 4.79
CA THR A 221 -10.52 -13.16 4.04
C THR A 221 -9.17 -13.77 4.45
N THR A 222 -8.41 -14.23 3.46
CA THR A 222 -7.03 -14.67 3.62
C THR A 222 -6.08 -13.59 3.12
N LEU A 223 -5.14 -13.17 3.97
CA LEU A 223 -4.06 -12.26 3.57
C LEU A 223 -2.91 -13.06 2.96
N SER A 224 -2.30 -12.54 1.90
CA SER A 224 -1.15 -13.15 1.23
C SER A 224 -0.20 -12.07 0.71
N MET A 225 1.10 -12.37 0.68
CA MET A 225 2.08 -11.59 -0.08
C MET A 225 2.09 -12.10 -1.52
N ASN A 226 1.76 -11.22 -2.47
CA ASN A 226 1.86 -11.52 -3.89
C ASN A 226 3.15 -10.93 -4.44
N ILE A 227 4.04 -11.78 -4.93
CA ILE A 227 5.34 -11.41 -5.47
C ILE A 227 5.27 -11.49 -6.98
N PHE A 228 5.49 -10.37 -7.66
CA PHE A 228 5.51 -10.27 -9.11
C PHE A 228 6.97 -10.12 -9.57
N ILE A 229 7.49 -11.15 -10.24
CA ILE A 229 8.88 -11.21 -10.71
C ILE A 229 8.89 -10.98 -12.23
N PRO A 230 9.57 -9.95 -12.73
CA PRO A 230 9.72 -9.76 -14.18
C PRO A 230 10.42 -10.95 -14.82
N LYS A 231 9.88 -11.45 -15.94
CA LYS A 231 10.51 -12.53 -16.71
C LYS A 231 11.85 -12.10 -17.32
N THR A 232 11.97 -10.83 -17.69
CA THR A 232 13.22 -10.24 -18.16
C THR A 232 14.08 -9.83 -16.96
N ARG A 233 15.30 -10.37 -16.85
CA ARG A 233 16.27 -10.00 -15.80
C ARG A 233 16.55 -8.50 -15.84
N PHE A 234 16.42 -7.82 -14.70
CA PHE A 234 16.52 -6.35 -14.58
C PHE A 234 15.43 -5.57 -15.36
N GLY A 235 14.36 -6.25 -15.78
CA GLY A 235 13.29 -5.67 -16.61
C GLY A 235 12.10 -5.13 -15.83
N LEU A 236 12.23 -4.80 -14.54
CA LEU A 236 11.09 -4.36 -13.71
C LEU A 236 10.39 -3.13 -14.29
N LYS A 237 11.15 -2.11 -14.69
CA LYS A 237 10.62 -0.88 -15.31
C LYS A 237 9.82 -1.18 -16.58
N GLU A 238 10.37 -2.00 -17.46
CA GLU A 238 9.71 -2.36 -18.71
C GLU A 238 8.44 -3.18 -18.46
N ALA A 239 8.50 -4.14 -17.53
CA ALA A 239 7.37 -4.98 -17.17
C ALA A 239 6.23 -4.17 -16.54
N LEU A 240 6.53 -3.23 -15.64
CA LEU A 240 5.55 -2.34 -15.03
C LEU A 240 4.93 -1.36 -16.05
N ASN A 241 5.72 -0.83 -16.99
CA ASN A 241 5.20 0.05 -18.05
C ASN A 241 4.25 -0.68 -19.02
N LYS A 242 4.40 -2.00 -19.18
CA LYS A 242 3.55 -2.84 -20.05
C LYS A 242 2.38 -3.48 -19.31
N THR A 243 2.28 -3.31 -17.99
CA THR A 243 1.20 -3.91 -17.19
C THR A 243 0.04 -2.93 -16.99
N ASN A 244 -1.12 -3.49 -16.66
CA ASN A 244 -2.30 -2.73 -16.28
C ASN A 244 -3.07 -3.51 -15.19
N VAL A 245 -4.13 -2.88 -14.65
CA VAL A 245 -4.93 -3.49 -13.59
C VAL A 245 -5.49 -4.87 -13.97
N TRP A 246 -5.96 -5.04 -15.21
CA TRP A 246 -6.54 -6.30 -15.68
C TRP A 246 -5.49 -7.41 -15.79
N ALA A 247 -4.28 -7.08 -16.22
CA ALA A 247 -3.18 -8.03 -16.29
C ALA A 247 -2.75 -8.52 -14.89
N LEU A 248 -2.76 -7.64 -13.89
CA LEU A 248 -2.49 -8.00 -12.49
C LEU A 248 -3.64 -8.80 -11.88
N GLU A 249 -4.89 -8.37 -12.09
CA GLU A 249 -6.08 -9.09 -11.63
C GLU A 249 -6.09 -10.51 -12.22
N SER A 250 -5.83 -10.65 -13.53
CA SER A 250 -5.79 -11.94 -14.20
C SER A 250 -4.74 -12.88 -13.62
N LEU A 251 -3.55 -12.38 -13.24
CA LEU A 251 -2.54 -13.19 -12.55
C LEU A 251 -3.06 -13.69 -11.21
N LEU A 252 -3.73 -12.83 -10.44
CA LEU A 252 -4.26 -13.17 -9.13
C LEU A 252 -5.43 -14.17 -9.21
N THR A 253 -6.34 -13.98 -10.16
CA THR A 253 -7.53 -14.84 -10.30
C THR A 253 -7.21 -16.20 -10.92
N ASN A 254 -6.22 -16.25 -11.80
CA ASN A 254 -5.85 -17.47 -12.53
C ASN A 254 -4.69 -18.21 -11.84
N ALA A 255 -4.35 -17.85 -10.60
CA ALA A 255 -3.30 -18.53 -9.85
C ALA A 255 -3.70 -19.98 -9.52
N GLU A 256 -2.96 -20.92 -10.10
CA GLU A 256 -3.16 -22.35 -9.92
C GLU A 256 -2.27 -22.88 -8.81
N ASP A 257 -2.65 -24.01 -8.23
CA ASP A 257 -1.84 -24.66 -7.21
C ASP A 257 -0.72 -25.47 -7.87
N THR A 258 0.50 -24.92 -7.85
CA THR A 258 1.64 -25.43 -8.63
C THR A 258 2.76 -25.87 -7.70
N TYR A 259 3.38 -27.01 -7.99
CA TYR A 259 4.56 -27.50 -7.29
C TYR A 259 5.78 -26.69 -7.72
N ILE A 260 6.32 -25.86 -6.82
CA ILE A 260 7.41 -24.94 -7.13
C ILE A 260 8.50 -24.94 -6.06
N GLU A 261 9.67 -24.46 -6.45
CA GLU A 261 10.75 -24.07 -5.55
C GLU A 261 10.75 -22.55 -5.39
N VAL A 262 10.93 -22.08 -4.15
CA VAL A 262 10.92 -20.66 -3.84
C VAL A 262 12.22 -20.29 -3.16
N ILE A 263 12.90 -19.27 -3.67
CA ILE A 263 14.07 -18.65 -3.07
C ILE A 263 13.74 -17.16 -2.87
N TYR A 264 13.65 -16.73 -1.61
CA TYR A 264 13.18 -15.40 -1.24
C TYR A 264 14.25 -14.67 -0.42
N PRO A 265 14.71 -13.47 -0.82
CA PRO A 265 15.71 -12.72 -0.07
C PRO A 265 15.13 -12.16 1.23
N ILE A 266 15.86 -12.31 2.34
CA ILE A 266 15.59 -11.64 3.61
C ILE A 266 16.39 -10.34 3.62
N ASN A 267 15.76 -9.23 4.00
CA ASN A 267 16.53 -8.06 4.39
C ASN A 267 17.19 -8.37 5.73
N SER A 268 18.50 -8.65 5.71
CA SER A 268 19.34 -8.42 6.88
C SER A 268 19.42 -6.90 7.06
N SER A 269 18.71 -6.41 8.09
CA SER A 269 18.81 -5.04 8.58
C SER A 269 20.25 -4.58 8.75
#